data_AF-A0A0U1D8H3-F1
#
_entry.id   AF-A0A0U1D8H3-F1
#
_cell.length_a   1.000
_cell.length_b   1.000
_cell.length_c   1.000
_cell.angle_alpha   90.00
_cell.angle_beta   90.00
_cell.angle_gamma   90.00
#
_symmetry.space_group_name_H-M   'P 1'
#
loop_
_entity.id
_entity.type
_entity.pdbx_description
1 polymer ?
#
loop_
_entity_poly.entity_id
_entity_poly.type
_entity_poly.pdbx_seq_one_letter_code
_entity_poly.pdbx_strand_id
1 'polypeptide(L)'
;MGIFTFNRITVSAGQCALEYRDGTLHRVLPPGRHRIDVAASVVRVEMREQVLTLAPQEVLTSDAVTLRITVALQFKVDDAVAYVEAAADPMAAVYLAAQIALRDLVAAVTADEVMQRAIALMPTRSPRRRGQPAPAPASR
;
A
#
# COMPACT_ATOMS: atom_id res chain seq x y z
N MET A 1 0.32 -30.85 31.20
CA MET A 1 -0.41 -31.02 29.93
C MET A 1 -1.11 -29.70 29.63
N GLY A 2 -0.44 -28.80 28.90
CA GLY A 2 -0.96 -27.45 28.65
C GLY A 2 -2.16 -27.50 27.69
N ILE A 3 -3.28 -26.91 28.09
CA ILE A 3 -4.45 -26.77 27.23
C ILE A 3 -4.09 -25.71 26.18
N PHE A 4 -3.64 -26.14 25.00
CA PHE A 4 -3.47 -25.24 23.87
C PHE A 4 -4.86 -24.86 23.35
N THR A 5 -5.39 -23.76 23.87
CA THR A 5 -6.59 -23.14 23.31
C THR A 5 -6.19 -22.44 22.02
N PHE A 6 -6.81 -22.82 20.91
CA PHE A 6 -6.55 -22.22 19.60
C PHE A 6 -7.72 -21.35 19.18
N ASN A 7 -7.43 -20.15 18.67
CA ASN A 7 -8.41 -19.32 17.99
C ASN A 7 -8.37 -19.60 16.47
N ARG A 8 -9.51 -19.41 15.79
CA ARG A 8 -9.61 -19.48 14.34
C ARG A 8 -9.78 -18.07 13.78
N ILE A 9 -8.90 -17.72 12.85
CA ILE A 9 -9.04 -16.49 12.07
C ILE A 9 -9.19 -16.81 10.60
N THR A 10 -9.89 -15.95 9.87
CA THR A 10 -9.96 -15.98 8.42
C THR A 10 -9.26 -14.74 7.88
N VAL A 11 -8.25 -14.95 7.04
CA VAL A 11 -7.55 -13.90 6.29
C VAL A 11 -8.26 -13.79 4.94
N SER A 12 -8.74 -12.60 4.62
CA SER A 12 -9.48 -12.34 3.39
C SER A 12 -8.58 -12.42 2.16
N ALA A 13 -9.17 -12.68 0.98
CA ALA A 13 -8.46 -12.55 -0.28
C ALA A 13 -7.89 -11.13 -0.44
N GLY A 14 -6.66 -11.03 -0.91
CA GLY A 14 -5.95 -9.76 -1.04
C GLY A 14 -5.31 -9.25 0.26
N GLN A 15 -5.44 -9.96 1.38
CA GLN A 15 -4.77 -9.63 2.63
C GLN A 15 -3.75 -10.69 3.02
N CYS A 16 -2.80 -10.28 3.85
CA CYS A 16 -1.89 -11.15 4.56
C CYS A 16 -2.01 -10.86 6.05
N ALA A 17 -1.70 -11.84 6.91
CA ALA A 17 -1.61 -11.60 8.33
C ALA A 17 -0.29 -12.11 8.91
N LEU A 18 0.31 -11.33 9.80
CA LEU A 18 1.53 -11.69 10.52
C LEU A 18 1.16 -12.15 11.92
N GLU A 19 1.51 -13.39 12.25
CA GLU A 19 1.34 -13.98 13.59
C GLU A 19 2.62 -13.75 14.39
N TYR A 20 2.49 -13.03 15.50
CA TYR A 20 3.56 -12.79 16.47
C TYR A 20 3.29 -13.58 17.75
N ARG A 21 4.33 -14.16 18.32
CA ARG A 21 4.30 -14.86 19.61
C ARG A 21 5.45 -14.34 20.46
N ASP A 22 5.15 -13.96 21.70
CA ASP A 22 6.12 -13.38 22.62
C ASP A 22 6.93 -12.21 21.99
N GLY A 23 6.25 -11.41 21.16
CA GLY A 23 6.85 -10.27 20.45
C GLY A 23 7.70 -10.62 19.22
N THR A 24 7.86 -11.90 18.87
CA THR A 24 8.67 -12.34 17.72
C THR A 24 7.76 -12.81 16.58
N LEU A 25 8.11 -12.49 15.33
CA LEU A 25 7.40 -12.99 14.16
C LEU A 25 7.49 -14.52 14.12
N HIS A 26 6.34 -15.18 14.21
CA HIS A 26 6.25 -16.63 14.18
C HIS A 26 5.89 -17.13 12.77
N ARG A 27 4.94 -16.48 12.10
CA ARG A 27 4.44 -16.94 10.80
C ARG A 27 3.75 -15.86 9.98
N VAL A 28 3.91 -15.94 8.66
CA VAL A 28 3.14 -15.18 7.67
C VAL A 28 1.96 -16.03 7.18
N LEU A 29 0.74 -15.50 7.28
CA LEU A 29 -0.51 -16.19 6.97
C LEU A 29 -1.10 -15.66 5.65
N PRO A 30 -1.15 -16.49 4.59
CA PRO A 30 -1.80 -16.10 3.33
C PRO A 30 -3.34 -16.09 3.47
N PRO A 31 -4.09 -15.63 2.45
CA PRO A 31 -5.54 -15.74 2.43
C PRO A 31 -6.03 -17.15 2.74
N GLY A 32 -7.02 -17.27 3.63
CA GLY A 32 -7.55 -18.56 4.07
C GLY A 32 -7.87 -18.62 5.56
N ARG A 33 -8.31 -19.79 6.00
CA ARG A 33 -8.62 -20.08 7.41
C ARG A 33 -7.39 -20.62 8.12
N HIS A 34 -7.03 -20.01 9.24
CA HIS A 34 -5.85 -20.38 10.02
C HIS A 34 -6.23 -20.61 11.49
N ARG A 35 -5.51 -21.54 12.12
CA ARG A 35 -5.53 -21.72 13.57
C ARG A 35 -4.29 -21.01 14.13
N ILE A 36 -4.53 -20.14 15.11
CA ILE A 36 -3.51 -19.39 15.83
C ILE A 36 -3.62 -19.70 17.32
N ASP A 37 -2.53 -19.51 18.04
CA ASP A 37 -2.57 -19.54 19.50
C ASP A 37 -3.47 -18.38 20.01
N VAL A 38 -4.17 -18.58 21.12
CA VAL A 38 -4.93 -17.50 21.77
C VAL A 38 -4.02 -16.38 22.28
N ALA A 39 -2.78 -16.71 22.66
CA ALA A 39 -1.80 -15.73 23.10
C ALA A 39 -1.08 -15.00 21.94
N ALA A 40 -1.27 -15.45 20.70
CA ALA A 40 -0.62 -14.82 19.55
C ALA A 40 -1.28 -13.48 19.20
N SER A 41 -0.47 -12.46 18.90
CA SER A 41 -0.95 -11.23 18.30
C SER A 41 -0.91 -11.35 16.78
N VAL A 42 -1.88 -10.71 16.12
CA VAL A 42 -2.02 -10.79 14.66
C VAL A 42 -2.14 -9.40 14.07
N VAL A 43 -1.23 -9.08 13.14
CA VAL A 43 -1.27 -7.84 12.36
C VAL A 43 -1.74 -8.18 10.94
N ARG A 44 -2.78 -7.51 10.45
CA ARG A 44 -3.27 -7.72 9.08
C ARG A 44 -2.75 -6.62 8.16
N VAL A 45 -2.34 -7.03 6.97
CA VAL A 45 -1.80 -6.14 5.92
C VAL A 45 -2.63 -6.29 4.66
N GLU A 46 -3.03 -5.16 4.10
CA GLU A 46 -3.71 -5.09 2.81
C GLU A 46 -2.68 -5.17 1.68
N MET A 47 -2.77 -6.22 0.86
CA MET A 47 -1.83 -6.48 -0.24
C MET A 47 -2.38 -6.00 -1.59
N ARG A 48 -3.65 -5.56 -1.63
CA ARG A 48 -4.25 -4.96 -2.83
C ARG A 48 -3.71 -3.55 -3.06
N GLU A 49 -3.87 -3.10 -4.31
CA GLU A 49 -3.60 -1.72 -4.67
C GLU A 49 -4.54 -0.78 -3.91
N GLN A 50 -3.96 0.28 -3.36
CA GLN A 50 -4.59 1.27 -2.51
C GLN A 50 -4.27 2.66 -3.04
N VAL A 51 -5.18 3.60 -2.78
CA VAL A 51 -4.98 5.01 -3.11
C VAL A 51 -4.77 5.78 -1.83
N LEU A 52 -3.63 6.45 -1.71
CA LEU A 52 -3.33 7.41 -0.65
C LEU A 52 -3.48 8.82 -1.21
N THR A 53 -4.44 9.57 -0.69
CA THR A 53 -4.59 11.00 -1.01
C THR A 53 -3.87 11.84 0.03
N LEU A 54 -2.93 12.66 -0.39
CA LEU A 54 -2.25 13.61 0.48
C LEU A 54 -3.13 14.83 0.72
N ALA A 55 -3.03 15.42 1.91
CA ALA A 55 -3.61 16.74 2.17
C ALA A 55 -3.02 17.77 1.19
N PRO A 56 -3.79 18.81 0.81
CA PRO A 56 -3.29 19.88 -0.04
C PRO A 56 -2.03 20.50 0.54
N GLN A 57 -1.02 20.71 -0.30
CA GLN A 57 0.25 21.31 0.09
C GLN A 57 0.46 22.61 -0.66
N GLU A 58 0.94 23.62 0.06
CA GLU A 58 1.45 24.86 -0.53
C GLU A 58 2.95 24.69 -0.78
N VAL A 59 3.34 24.82 -2.05
CA VAL A 59 4.72 24.63 -2.48
C VAL A 59 5.13 25.77 -3.40
N LEU A 60 6.36 26.24 -3.22
CA LEU A 60 6.97 27.29 -4.04
C LEU A 60 7.71 26.66 -5.22
N THR A 61 7.47 27.17 -6.42
CA THR A 61 8.18 26.78 -7.64
C THR A 61 9.50 27.54 -7.81
N SER A 62 10.31 27.16 -8.79
CA SER A 62 11.61 27.79 -9.04
C SER A 62 11.52 29.27 -9.45
N ASP A 63 10.38 29.69 -10.01
CA ASP A 63 10.04 31.05 -10.41
C ASP A 63 9.28 31.83 -9.33
N ALA A 64 9.33 31.37 -8.07
CA ALA A 64 8.75 32.00 -6.89
C ALA A 64 7.22 32.16 -6.95
N VAL A 65 6.53 31.25 -7.65
CA VAL A 65 5.07 31.17 -7.65
C VAL A 65 4.62 30.10 -6.65
N THR A 66 3.69 30.46 -5.76
CA THR A 66 3.12 29.51 -4.81
C THR A 66 1.96 28.75 -5.44
N LEU A 67 2.03 27.42 -5.45
CA LEU A 67 0.98 26.54 -5.92
C LEU A 67 0.37 25.73 -4.78
N ARG A 68 -0.95 25.54 -4.82
CA ARG A 68 -1.68 24.63 -3.92
C ARG A 68 -1.98 23.32 -4.66
N ILE A 69 -1.27 22.27 -4.30
CA ILE A 69 -1.26 20.99 -5.03
C ILE A 69 -1.86 19.88 -4.16
N THR A 70 -2.71 19.06 -4.75
CA THR A 70 -3.20 17.81 -4.15
C THR A 70 -2.68 16.64 -4.97
N VAL A 71 -2.18 15.60 -4.30
CA VAL A 71 -1.63 14.40 -4.95
C VAL A 71 -2.35 13.16 -4.44
N ALA A 72 -2.60 12.22 -5.34
CA ALA A 72 -3.05 10.86 -5.00
C ALA A 72 -2.01 9.85 -5.50
N LEU A 73 -1.60 8.94 -4.63
CA LEU A 73 -0.62 7.89 -4.90
C LEU A 73 -1.33 6.56 -4.97
N GLN A 74 -1.05 5.78 -6.02
CA GLN A 74 -1.44 4.38 -6.10
C GLN A 74 -0.26 3.52 -5.64
N PHE A 75 -0.46 2.70 -4.62
CA PHE A 75 0.58 1.84 -4.07
C PHE A 75 0.00 0.47 -3.68
N LYS A 76 0.86 -0.53 -3.56
CA LYS A 76 0.52 -1.85 -3.03
C LYS A 76 1.66 -2.33 -2.14
N VAL A 77 1.33 -3.10 -1.11
CA VAL A 77 2.34 -3.76 -0.29
C VAL A 77 2.77 -5.05 -0.97
N ASP A 78 4.06 -5.17 -1.30
CA ASP A 78 4.64 -6.37 -1.91
C ASP A 78 5.17 -7.36 -0.87
N ASP A 79 5.70 -6.86 0.25
CA ASP A 79 6.18 -7.65 1.38
C ASP A 79 5.56 -7.15 2.68
N ALA A 80 4.71 -7.99 3.30
CA ALA A 80 4.00 -7.64 4.53
C ALA A 80 4.92 -7.53 5.74
N VAL A 81 5.98 -8.34 5.82
CA VAL A 81 6.91 -8.34 6.95
C VAL A 81 7.74 -7.08 6.92
N ALA A 82 8.36 -6.79 5.78
CA ALA A 82 9.12 -5.55 5.61
C ALA A 82 8.23 -4.32 5.85
N TYR A 83 6.99 -4.35 5.39
CA TYR A 83 6.04 -3.25 5.62
C TYR A 83 5.77 -3.03 7.11
N VAL A 84 5.49 -4.06 7.90
CA VAL A 84 5.14 -3.92 9.33
C VAL A 84 6.37 -3.65 10.20
N GLU A 85 7.53 -4.22 9.88
CA GLU A 85 8.70 -4.17 10.75
C GLU A 85 9.66 -3.03 10.43
N ALA A 86 9.61 -2.43 9.23
CA ALA A 86 10.51 -1.34 8.86
C ALA A 86 10.20 -0.02 9.60
N ALA A 87 8.95 0.22 10.02
CA ALA A 87 8.54 1.45 10.67
C ALA A 87 7.39 1.22 11.65
N ALA A 88 7.35 1.99 12.75
CA ALA A 88 6.26 1.93 13.72
C ALA A 88 4.89 2.30 13.11
N ASP A 89 4.88 3.28 12.20
CA ASP A 89 3.74 3.60 11.35
C ASP A 89 4.21 3.68 9.89
N PRO A 90 4.07 2.57 9.14
CA PRO A 90 4.49 2.51 7.74
C PRO A 90 3.76 3.51 6.85
N MET A 91 2.47 3.78 7.13
CA MET A 91 1.68 4.72 6.33
C MET A 91 2.11 6.16 6.57
N ALA A 92 2.41 6.53 7.82
CA ALA A 92 2.96 7.84 8.12
C ALA A 92 4.32 8.06 7.43
N ALA A 93 5.18 7.03 7.38
CA ALA A 93 6.45 7.09 6.68
C ALA A 93 6.27 7.30 5.16
N VAL A 94 5.37 6.52 4.53
CA VAL A 94 5.02 6.69 3.10
C VAL A 94 4.44 8.08 2.84
N TYR A 95 3.54 8.55 3.70
CA TYR A 95 2.92 9.86 3.59
C TYR A 95 3.99 10.96 3.61
N LEU A 96 4.86 10.97 4.63
CA LEU A 96 5.94 11.95 4.77
C LEU A 96 6.89 11.92 3.58
N ALA A 97 7.34 10.73 3.16
CA ALA A 97 8.23 10.58 2.02
C ALA A 97 7.63 11.20 0.74
N ALA A 98 6.32 11.01 0.53
CA ALA A 98 5.63 11.61 -0.60
C ALA A 98 5.51 13.14 -0.51
N GLN A 99 5.33 13.70 0.69
CA GLN A 99 5.33 15.17 0.86
C GLN A 99 6.68 15.77 0.50
N ILE A 100 7.77 15.14 0.96
CA ILE A 100 9.14 15.58 0.66
C ILE A 100 9.39 15.49 -0.85
N ALA A 101 9.08 14.34 -1.46
CA ALA A 101 9.25 14.15 -2.90
C ALA A 101 8.44 15.17 -3.72
N LEU A 102 7.18 15.46 -3.33
CA LEU A 102 6.38 16.49 -3.99
C LEU A 102 7.07 17.85 -3.92
N ARG A 103 7.56 18.25 -2.74
CA ARG A 103 8.22 19.53 -2.56
C ARG A 103 9.49 19.64 -3.40
N ASP A 104 10.32 18.62 -3.40
CA ASP A 104 11.58 18.61 -4.15
C ASP A 104 11.35 18.66 -5.67
N LEU A 105 10.35 17.92 -6.16
CA LEU A 105 10.00 17.91 -7.58
C LEU A 105 9.47 19.27 -8.05
N VAL A 106 8.63 19.94 -7.25
CA VAL A 106 8.00 21.22 -7.61
C VAL A 106 8.99 22.38 -7.47
N ALA A 107 9.86 22.35 -6.46
CA ALA A 107 10.86 23.41 -6.26
C ALA A 107 11.88 23.52 -7.41
N ALA A 108 12.05 22.45 -8.20
CA ALA A 108 12.98 22.38 -9.32
C ALA A 108 12.38 22.83 -10.67
N VAL A 109 11.08 23.15 -10.74
CA VAL A 109 10.37 23.47 -11.99
C VAL A 109 9.56 24.76 -11.84
N THR A 110 9.21 25.39 -12.97
CA THR A 110 8.36 26.59 -13.00
C THR A 110 6.89 26.23 -12.81
N ALA A 111 6.06 27.21 -12.43
CA ALA A 111 4.62 26.97 -12.25
C ALA A 111 3.92 26.51 -13.55
N ASP A 112 4.31 27.06 -14.69
CA ASP A 112 3.75 26.67 -15.99
C ASP A 112 4.07 25.21 -16.33
N GLU A 113 5.30 24.76 -16.09
CA GLU A 113 5.70 23.36 -16.28
C GLU A 113 4.92 22.40 -15.39
N VAL A 114 4.66 22.77 -14.13
CA VAL A 114 3.83 21.97 -13.21
C VAL A 114 2.42 21.81 -13.78
N MET A 115 1.80 22.89 -14.25
CA MET A 115 0.45 22.86 -14.81
C MET A 115 0.36 22.00 -16.07
N GLN A 116 1.37 22.06 -16.94
CA GLN A 116 1.45 21.21 -18.14
C GLN A 116 1.59 19.72 -17.78
N ARG A 117 2.40 19.38 -16.77
CA ARG A 117 2.62 17.98 -16.33
C ARG A 117 1.47 17.41 -15.52
N ALA A 118 0.80 18.22 -14.70
CA ALA A 118 -0.31 17.81 -13.84
C ALA A 118 -1.50 17.24 -14.65
N ILE A 119 -1.69 17.71 -15.88
CA ILE A 119 -2.71 17.20 -16.81
C ILE A 119 -2.39 15.76 -17.28
N ALA A 120 -1.13 15.32 -17.22
CA ALA A 120 -0.67 14.03 -17.73
C ALA A 120 -0.57 12.92 -16.66
N LEU A 121 -0.72 13.23 -15.36
CA LEU A 121 -0.50 12.28 -14.25
C LEU A 121 -1.78 11.62 -13.73
N MET A 122 -2.83 11.52 -14.54
CA MET A 122 -3.83 10.47 -14.38
C MET A 122 -3.36 9.24 -15.16
N PRO A 123 -2.70 8.24 -14.53
CA PRO A 123 -2.59 6.96 -15.18
C PRO A 123 -4.02 6.40 -15.23
N THR A 124 -4.68 6.52 -16.38
CA THR A 124 -5.80 5.64 -16.75
C THR A 124 -5.21 4.24 -16.91
N ARG A 125 -4.77 3.62 -15.81
CA ARG A 125 -4.48 2.20 -15.79
C ARG A 125 -5.84 1.52 -15.74
N SER A 126 -6.36 1.25 -16.93
CA SER A 126 -7.40 0.24 -17.11
C SER A 126 -6.95 -1.01 -16.34
N PRO A 127 -7.77 -1.59 -15.46
CA PRO A 127 -7.38 -2.79 -14.75
C PRO A 127 -7.10 -3.87 -15.79
N ARG A 128 -5.83 -4.21 -16.02
CA ARG A 128 -5.49 -5.40 -16.79
C ARG A 128 -6.10 -6.57 -16.01
N ARG A 129 -7.21 -7.11 -16.52
CA ARG A 129 -7.79 -8.38 -16.10
C ARG A 129 -6.73 -9.46 -16.26
N ARG A 130 -5.92 -9.69 -15.22
CA ARG A 130 -5.07 -10.87 -15.12
C ARG A 130 -6.01 -12.00 -14.68
N GLY A 131 -6.44 -12.84 -15.62
CA GLY A 131 -7.24 -14.03 -15.32
C GLY A 131 -8.43 -14.32 -16.22
N GLN A 132 -8.41 -13.95 -17.51
CA GLN A 132 -9.35 -14.57 -18.46
C GLN A 132 -8.77 -15.94 -18.87
N PRO A 133 -9.41 -17.07 -18.50
CA PRO A 133 -8.93 -18.38 -18.92
C PRO A 133 -8.96 -18.49 -20.44
N ALA A 134 -7.94 -19.13 -21.01
CA ALA A 134 -7.87 -19.41 -22.44
C ALA A 134 -9.17 -20.09 -22.92
N PRO A 135 -9.71 -19.72 -24.10
CA PRO A 135 -10.88 -20.40 -24.63
C PRO A 135 -10.56 -21.89 -24.79
N ALA A 136 -11.40 -22.74 -24.19
CA ALA A 136 -11.31 -24.19 -24.35
C ALA A 136 -11.34 -24.55 -25.85
N PRO A 137 -10.53 -25.50 -26.31
CA PRO A 137 -10.56 -25.93 -27.70
C PRO A 137 -11.97 -26.45 -28.00
N ALA A 138 -12.58 -25.91 -29.06
CA ALA A 138 -13.85 -26.39 -29.57
C ALA A 138 -13.72 -27.88 -29.89
N SER A 139 -14.43 -28.70 -29.11
CA SER A 139 -14.63 -30.11 -29.40
C SER A 139 -15.38 -30.24 -30.73
N ARG A 140 -14.69 -30.82 -31.72
CA ARG A 140 -15.29 -31.34 -32.96
C ARG A 140 -16.25 -32.48 -32.65
#